data_AF-A0A350W5W8-F1
#
_entry.id   AF-A0A350W5W8-F1
#
_cell.length_a   1.000
_cell.length_b   1.000
_cell.length_c   1.000
_cell.angle_alpha   90.00
_cell.angle_beta   90.00
_cell.angle_gamma   90.00
#
_symmetry.space_group_name_H-M   'P 1'
#
loop_
_entity.id
_entity.type
_entity.pdbx_description
1 polymer ?
#
loop_
_entity_poly.entity_id
_entity_poly.type
_entity_poly.pdbx_seq_one_letter_code
_entity_poly.pdbx_strand_id
1 'polypeptide(L)'
;MKKISLFVIGLAILTFYGCSRGPSDEVIKKLSSDYVSENLKNRKNFQIKSIEIVQKGKFQKPGKYYPVRVKVQGTYQTEEGAWVSSKSGFPTYSVKSETEKYDETENFEIYKNDYNEWKIRTEDEGQALQLFKQ
;
A
#
# COMPACT_ATOMS: atom_id res chain seq x y z
N MET A 1 17.77 -55.17 36.52
CA MET A 1 16.74 -54.12 36.43
C MET A 1 16.96 -53.35 35.13
N LYS A 2 16.08 -53.48 34.14
CA LYS A 2 16.12 -52.72 32.88
C LYS A 2 14.71 -52.21 32.62
N LYS A 3 14.54 -50.88 32.58
CA LYS A 3 13.35 -50.24 32.01
C LYS A 3 13.82 -49.32 30.90
N ILE A 4 13.69 -49.80 29.67
CA ILE A 4 13.58 -48.95 28.48
C ILE A 4 12.08 -48.83 28.26
N SER A 5 11.55 -47.61 28.36
CA SER A 5 10.19 -47.33 27.92
C SER A 5 10.29 -46.18 26.92
N LEU A 6 10.41 -46.55 25.65
CA LEU A 6 10.09 -45.69 24.51
C LEU A 6 8.61 -45.34 24.62
N PHE A 7 8.29 -44.05 24.66
CA PHE A 7 6.98 -43.56 24.23
C PHE A 7 7.20 -42.66 23.02
N VAL A 8 7.12 -43.30 21.85
CA VAL A 8 6.93 -42.67 20.54
C VAL A 8 5.44 -42.76 20.24
N ILE A 9 4.66 -41.77 20.67
CA ILE A 9 3.27 -41.50 20.22
C ILE A 9 3.03 -40.00 20.53
N GLY A 10 2.69 -39.11 19.61
CA GLY A 10 2.29 -39.27 18.22
C GLY A 10 2.26 -37.91 17.51
N LEU A 11 2.50 -38.01 16.21
CA LEU A 11 2.28 -37.02 15.18
C LEU A 11 0.81 -36.57 15.17
N ALA A 12 0.55 -35.29 15.43
CA ALA A 12 -0.72 -34.64 15.06
C ALA A 12 -0.44 -33.23 14.57
N ILE A 13 -0.11 -33.18 13.29
CA ILE A 13 -0.22 -32.07 12.36
C ILE A 13 -1.44 -31.19 12.71
N LEU A 14 -1.20 -29.98 13.20
CA LEU A 14 -2.17 -28.89 13.18
C LEU A 14 -1.72 -27.86 12.12
N THR A 15 -1.54 -28.32 10.89
CA THR A 15 -1.59 -27.48 9.70
C THR A 15 -3.04 -27.07 9.46
N PHE A 16 -3.53 -26.15 10.29
CA PHE A 16 -4.83 -25.49 10.10
C PHE A 16 -4.68 -23.97 9.88
N TYR A 17 -3.50 -23.50 9.46
CA TYR A 17 -3.29 -22.11 9.00
C TYR A 17 -3.53 -21.91 7.50
N GLY A 18 -4.37 -22.76 6.90
CA GLY A 18 -4.72 -22.75 5.49
C GLY A 18 -6.12 -22.25 5.18
N CYS A 19 -6.84 -21.60 6.10
CA CYS A 19 -7.91 -20.71 5.67
C CYS A 19 -7.20 -19.58 4.91
N SER A 20 -7.34 -19.56 3.58
CA SER A 20 -6.97 -18.41 2.73
C SER A 20 -7.85 -17.21 3.12
N ARG A 21 -7.67 -16.70 4.34
CA ARG A 21 -8.24 -15.44 4.79
C ARG A 21 -7.46 -14.38 4.05
N GLY A 22 -8.19 -13.59 3.28
CA GLY A 22 -7.65 -12.39 2.64
C GLY A 22 -7.07 -11.41 3.67
N PRO A 23 -6.44 -10.34 3.19
CA PRO A 23 -5.84 -9.35 4.08
C PRO A 23 -6.88 -8.72 5.00
N SER A 24 -6.51 -8.48 6.26
CA SER A 24 -7.35 -7.74 7.22
C SER A 24 -7.48 -6.27 6.80
N ASP A 25 -8.51 -5.58 7.31
CA ASP A 25 -8.69 -4.15 7.05
C ASP A 25 -7.48 -3.31 7.47
N GLU A 26 -6.86 -3.66 8.60
CA GLU A 26 -5.67 -2.99 9.12
C GLU A 26 -4.48 -3.12 8.18
N VAL A 27 -4.26 -4.33 7.65
CA VAL A 27 -3.19 -4.59 6.67
C VAL A 27 -3.43 -3.80 5.39
N ILE A 28 -4.66 -3.79 4.89
CA ILE A 28 -5.03 -3.03 3.69
C ILE A 28 -4.75 -1.54 3.92
N LYS A 29 -5.28 -0.97 5.01
CA LYS A 29 -5.09 0.45 5.33
C LYS A 29 -3.63 0.82 5.46
N LYS A 30 -2.83 -0.01 6.14
CA LYS A 30 -1.39 0.22 6.28
C LYS A 30 -0.69 0.21 4.93
N LEU A 31 -0.89 -0.84 4.12
CA LEU A 31 -0.24 -0.95 2.81
C LEU A 31 -0.65 0.20 1.89
N SER A 32 -1.93 0.58 1.85
CA SER A 32 -2.41 1.72 1.06
C SER A 32 -1.81 3.04 1.57
N SER A 33 -1.70 3.23 2.89
CA SER A 33 -1.07 4.42 3.48
C SER A 33 0.39 4.53 3.07
N ASP A 34 1.13 3.43 3.20
CA ASP A 34 2.56 3.37 2.87
C ASP A 34 2.76 3.66 1.38
N TYR A 35 1.98 3.00 0.50
CA TYR A 35 2.03 3.19 -0.95
C TYR A 35 1.71 4.64 -1.36
N VAL A 36 0.63 5.22 -0.84
CA VAL A 36 0.24 6.60 -1.18
C VAL A 36 1.29 7.58 -0.69
N SER A 37 1.79 7.40 0.53
CA SER A 37 2.84 8.25 1.09
C SER A 37 4.12 8.20 0.26
N GLU A 38 4.47 7.02 -0.29
CA GLU A 38 5.63 6.85 -1.15
C GLU A 38 5.47 7.46 -2.55
N ASN A 39 4.31 7.27 -3.18
CA ASN A 39 4.08 7.79 -4.53
C ASN A 39 3.77 9.29 -4.55
N LEU A 40 3.26 9.83 -3.44
CA LEU A 40 3.01 11.27 -3.28
C LEU A 40 4.16 12.01 -2.61
N LYS A 41 5.37 11.41 -2.49
CA LYS A 41 6.58 12.07 -1.95
C LYS A 41 6.92 13.39 -2.66
N ASN A 42 6.51 13.54 -3.91
CA ASN A 42 6.71 14.78 -4.67
C ASN A 42 5.80 15.93 -4.19
N ARG A 43 4.75 15.63 -3.41
CA ARG A 43 3.86 16.62 -2.81
C ARG A 43 4.35 16.93 -1.40
N LYS A 44 4.88 18.14 -1.21
CA LYS A 44 5.39 18.59 0.09
C LYS A 44 4.30 18.47 1.17
N ASN A 45 4.69 17.94 2.33
CA ASN A 45 3.86 17.86 3.53
C ASN A 45 2.50 17.16 3.29
N PHE A 46 2.48 16.11 2.46
CA PHE A 46 1.29 15.28 2.31
C PHE A 46 0.89 14.65 3.66
N GLN A 47 -0.35 14.87 4.08
CA GLN A 47 -0.92 14.32 5.30
C GLN A 47 -2.20 13.55 4.96
N ILE A 48 -2.18 12.25 5.25
CA ILE A 48 -3.35 11.39 5.14
C ILE A 48 -4.28 11.68 6.33
N LYS A 49 -5.55 11.98 6.04
CA LYS A 49 -6.61 12.16 7.04
C LYS A 49 -7.38 10.87 7.27
N SER A 50 -7.73 10.18 6.20
CA SER A 50 -8.49 8.94 6.27
C SER A 50 -8.17 8.02 5.10
N ILE A 51 -8.31 6.73 5.37
CA ILE A 51 -8.25 5.65 4.39
C ILE A 51 -9.47 4.77 4.62
N GLU A 52 -10.34 4.72 3.61
CA GLU A 52 -11.59 3.98 3.64
C GLU A 52 -11.56 2.86 2.61
N ILE A 53 -11.85 1.64 3.06
CA ILE A 53 -11.92 0.49 2.16
C ILE A 53 -13.30 0.50 1.53
N VAL A 54 -13.38 0.97 0.29
CA VAL A 54 -14.63 1.07 -0.47
C VAL A 54 -15.09 -0.32 -0.90
N GLN A 55 -14.16 -1.17 -1.31
CA GLN A 55 -14.49 -2.50 -1.81
C GLN A 55 -13.35 -3.49 -1.56
N LYS A 56 -13.70 -4.70 -1.11
CA LYS A 56 -12.83 -5.88 -1.16
C LYS A 56 -13.36 -6.87 -2.18
N GLY A 57 -12.58 -7.14 -3.21
CA GLY A 57 -12.90 -8.16 -4.20
C GLY A 57 -12.56 -9.57 -3.73
N LYS A 58 -13.01 -10.55 -4.50
CA LYS A 58 -12.69 -11.97 -4.29
C LYS A 58 -11.25 -12.26 -4.74
N PHE A 59 -10.64 -13.27 -4.12
CA PHE A 59 -9.31 -13.74 -4.51
C PHE A 59 -9.27 -14.13 -5.99
N GLN A 60 -8.32 -13.56 -6.72
CA GLN A 60 -8.02 -13.89 -8.09
C GLN A 60 -6.95 -14.96 -8.12
N LYS A 61 -7.35 -16.19 -8.50
CA LYS A 61 -6.41 -17.30 -8.70
C LYS A 61 -5.34 -16.95 -9.75
N PRO A 62 -5.69 -16.37 -10.92
CA PRO A 62 -4.70 -15.87 -11.85
C PRO A 62 -3.95 -14.71 -11.19
N GLY A 63 -2.64 -14.88 -10.95
CA GLY A 63 -1.81 -13.85 -10.31
C GLY A 63 -1.86 -13.81 -8.77
N LYS A 64 -2.64 -14.68 -8.11
CA LYS A 64 -2.65 -14.89 -6.65
C LYS A 64 -2.80 -13.61 -5.81
N TYR A 65 -3.83 -12.80 -6.05
CA TYR A 65 -4.03 -11.54 -5.36
C TYR A 65 -5.49 -11.28 -4.98
N TYR A 66 -5.71 -10.30 -4.10
CA TYR A 66 -7.01 -9.74 -3.73
C TYR A 66 -7.11 -8.32 -4.30
N PRO A 67 -8.06 -8.05 -5.21
CA PRO A 67 -8.32 -6.69 -5.67
C PRO A 67 -9.03 -5.92 -4.57
N VAL A 68 -8.53 -4.73 -4.24
CA VAL A 68 -9.09 -3.86 -3.21
C VAL A 68 -9.18 -2.45 -3.75
N ARG A 69 -10.32 -1.79 -3.50
CA ARG A 69 -10.52 -0.38 -3.82
C ARG A 69 -10.56 0.43 -2.52
N VAL A 70 -9.74 1.47 -2.46
CA VAL A 70 -9.55 2.27 -1.26
C VAL A 70 -9.69 3.74 -1.62
N LYS A 71 -10.50 4.46 -0.86
CA LYS A 71 -10.62 5.90 -0.93
C LYS A 71 -9.66 6.51 0.07
N VAL A 72 -8.87 7.47 -0.39
CA VAL A 72 -7.83 8.11 0.40
C VAL A 72 -8.10 9.60 0.43
N GLN A 73 -8.25 10.14 1.63
CA GLN A 73 -8.47 11.55 1.82
C GLN A 73 -7.32 12.15 2.62
N GLY A 74 -6.87 13.32 2.20
CA GLY A 74 -5.72 13.97 2.79
C GLY A 74 -5.61 15.42 2.37
N THR A 75 -4.47 16.00 2.68
CA THR A 75 -4.10 17.36 2.26
C THR A 75 -2.63 17.40 1.92
N TYR A 76 -2.25 18.29 1.00
CA TYR A 76 -0.85 18.55 0.67
C TYR A 76 -0.61 20.03 0.46
N GLN A 77 0.65 20.43 0.54
CA GLN A 77 1.04 21.79 0.24
C GLN A 77 1.57 21.88 -1.19
N THR A 78 1.05 22.86 -1.92
CA THR A 78 1.62 23.31 -3.18
C THR A 78 2.37 24.61 -2.93
N GLU A 79 3.52 24.74 -3.60
CA GLU A 79 4.28 25.98 -3.61
C GLU A 79 4.28 26.47 -5.05
N GLU A 80 3.62 27.60 -5.29
CA GLU A 80 3.69 28.26 -6.59
C GLU A 80 4.58 29.50 -6.45
N GLY A 81 5.67 29.49 -7.20
CA GLY A 81 6.61 30.59 -7.25
C GLY A 81 6.30 31.52 -8.41
N ALA A 82 6.23 32.82 -8.13
CA ALA A 82 6.06 33.84 -9.16
C ALA A 82 7.09 34.95 -9.01
N TRP A 83 7.62 35.41 -10.13
CA TRP A 83 8.37 36.64 -10.20
C TRP A 83 7.40 37.82 -10.09
N VAL A 84 7.53 38.59 -9.02
CA VAL A 84 6.72 39.78 -8.80
C VAL A 84 7.58 41.04 -8.96
N SER A 85 7.04 42.06 -9.64
CA SER A 85 7.70 43.35 -9.76
C SER A 85 7.77 44.02 -8.39
N SER A 86 8.96 44.35 -7.92
CA SER A 86 9.12 45.10 -6.67
C SER A 86 9.21 46.60 -6.93
N LYS A 87 8.89 47.38 -5.90
CA LYS A 87 8.94 48.85 -5.93
C LYS A 87 10.38 49.40 -6.06
N SER A 88 11.40 48.58 -5.78
CA SER A 88 12.83 48.94 -5.92
C SER A 88 13.40 48.68 -7.31
N GLY A 89 12.60 48.19 -8.27
CA GLY A 89 13.04 47.90 -9.63
C GLY A 89 13.75 46.55 -9.82
N PHE A 90 14.00 45.81 -8.73
CA PHE A 90 14.57 44.46 -8.78
C PHE A 90 13.46 43.41 -8.64
N PRO A 91 13.29 42.47 -9.59
CA PRO A 91 12.26 41.44 -9.48
C PRO A 91 12.50 40.61 -8.21
N THR A 92 11.45 40.40 -7.41
CA THR A 92 11.53 39.56 -6.21
C THR A 92 10.81 38.24 -6.51
N TYR A 93 11.43 37.12 -6.13
CA TYR A 93 10.78 35.81 -6.21
C TYR A 93 9.91 35.62 -4.97
N SER A 94 8.61 35.44 -5.16
CA SER A 94 7.65 35.18 -4.08
C SER A 94 7.11 33.77 -4.20
N VAL A 95 7.06 33.05 -3.08
CA VAL A 95 6.47 31.71 -2.99
C VAL A 95 5.16 31.83 -2.23
N LYS A 96 4.06 31.43 -2.86
CA LYS A 96 2.79 31.23 -2.15
C LYS A 96 2.64 29.75 -1.83
N SER A 97 2.35 29.45 -0.57
CA SER A 97 1.97 28.10 -0.15
C SER A 97 0.46 28.00 -0.03
N GLU A 98 -0.13 27.03 -0.72
CA GLU A 98 -1.54 26.70 -0.62
C GLU A 98 -1.71 25.28 -0.11
N THR A 99 -2.78 25.05 0.67
CA THR A 99 -3.13 23.70 1.14
C THR A 99 -4.26 23.18 0.28
N GLU A 100 -3.97 22.14 -0.48
CA GLU A 100 -4.93 21.48 -1.36
C GLU A 100 -5.47 20.20 -0.71
N LYS A 101 -6.70 19.84 -1.08
CA LYS A 101 -7.34 18.59 -0.64
C LYS A 101 -6.98 17.48 -1.61
N TYR A 102 -6.70 16.31 -1.06
CA TYR A 102 -6.61 15.06 -1.80
C TYR A 102 -7.83 14.22 -1.43
N ASP A 103 -8.60 13.78 -2.42
CA ASP A 103 -9.77 12.94 -2.26
C ASP A 103 -9.88 12.04 -3.48
N GLU A 104 -9.09 10.96 -3.49
CA GLU A 104 -8.96 10.06 -4.64
C GLU A 104 -9.30 8.63 -4.26
N THR A 105 -9.67 7.85 -5.27
CA THR A 105 -9.96 6.42 -5.11
C THR A 105 -8.97 5.59 -5.89
N GLU A 106 -8.20 4.79 -5.18
CA GLU A 106 -7.12 3.96 -5.72
C GLU A 106 -7.55 2.49 -5.76
N ASN A 107 -7.04 1.76 -6.75
CA ASN A 107 -7.23 0.33 -6.89
C ASN A 107 -5.90 -0.40 -6.64
N PHE A 108 -5.91 -1.38 -5.76
CA PHE A 108 -4.74 -2.14 -5.36
C PHE A 108 -4.91 -3.63 -5.63
N GLU A 109 -3.86 -4.28 -6.11
CA GLU A 109 -3.73 -5.73 -6.10
C GLU A 109 -2.89 -6.16 -4.90
N ILE A 110 -3.53 -6.71 -3.86
CA ILE A 110 -2.84 -7.13 -2.65
C ILE A 110 -2.55 -8.62 -2.69
N TYR A 111 -1.28 -8.99 -2.61
CA TYR A 111 -0.83 -10.38 -2.70
C TYR A 111 0.08 -10.75 -1.52
N LYS A 112 0.31 -12.05 -1.32
CA LYS A 112 1.36 -12.53 -0.41
C LYS A 112 2.63 -12.85 -1.20
N ASN A 113 3.76 -12.31 -0.77
CA ASN A 113 5.06 -12.70 -1.32
C ASN A 113 5.48 -14.11 -0.85
N ASP A 114 6.65 -14.58 -1.29
CA ASP A 114 7.18 -15.90 -0.94
C ASP A 114 7.48 -16.05 0.56
N TYR A 115 7.59 -14.94 1.29
CA TYR A 115 7.76 -14.88 2.75
C TYR A 115 6.44 -14.79 3.51
N ASN A 116 5.30 -15.01 2.85
CA ASN A 116 3.95 -14.94 3.43
C ASN A 116 3.53 -13.55 3.93
N GLU A 117 4.20 -12.48 3.50
CA GLU A 117 3.90 -11.09 3.83
C GLU A 117 2.98 -10.47 2.80
N TRP A 118 2.03 -9.63 3.24
CA TRP A 118 1.15 -8.89 2.35
C TRP A 118 1.87 -7.71 1.69
N LYS A 119 1.72 -7.56 0.38
CA LYS A 119 2.28 -6.49 -0.44
C LYS A 119 1.25 -5.97 -1.45
N ILE A 120 1.43 -4.73 -1.91
CA ILE A 120 0.72 -4.18 -3.08
C ILE A 120 1.59 -4.44 -4.30
N ARG A 121 1.00 -4.98 -5.36
CA ARG A 121 1.68 -5.09 -6.65
C ARG A 121 1.79 -3.71 -7.29
N THR A 122 3.01 -3.27 -7.55
CA THR A 122 3.30 -2.02 -8.26
C THR A 122 3.30 -2.25 -9.77
N GLU A 123 3.20 -1.18 -10.57
CA GLU A 123 3.21 -1.29 -12.05
C GLU A 123 4.47 -1.97 -12.58
N ASP A 124 5.63 -1.71 -11.96
CA ASP A 124 6.92 -2.34 -12.33
C ASP A 124 6.87 -3.87 -12.15
N GLU A 125 6.26 -4.37 -11.06
CA GLU A 125 6.09 -5.80 -10.81
C GLU A 125 5.02 -6.43 -11.73
N GLY A 126 3.98 -5.66 -12.06
CA GLY A 126 2.92 -6.06 -12.97
C GLY A 126 3.40 -6.29 -14.41
N GLN A 127 4.32 -5.44 -14.90
CA GLN A 127 4.92 -5.58 -16.22
C GLN A 127 5.94 -6.73 -16.28
N ALA A 128 6.77 -6.90 -15.24
CA ALA A 128 7.71 -8.01 -15.16
C ALA A 128 6.99 -9.37 -15.26
N LEU A 129 5.83 -9.52 -14.59
CA LEU A 129 5.04 -10.76 -14.64
C LEU A 129 4.35 -11.03 -15.99
N GLN A 130 4.17 -10.02 -16.85
CA GLN A 130 3.66 -10.21 -18.20
C GLN A 130 4.75 -10.68 -19.18
N LEU A 131 5.99 -10.24 -18.98
CA LEU A 131 7.14 -10.63 -19.81
C LEU A 131 7.54 -12.10 -19.63
N PHE A 132 7.29 -12.70 -18.46
CA PHE A 132 7.55 -14.13 -18.21
C PHE A 132 6.40 -15.08 -18.61
N LYS A 133 5.31 -14.54 -19.19
CA LYS A 133 4.15 -15.32 -19.64
C LYS A 133 4.04 -15.48 -21.16
N GLN A 134 5.06 -15.07 -21.92
CA GLN A 134 5.15 -15.34 -23.36
C GLN A 134 5.92 -16.63 -23.63
#